data_AF-A0A944FWL0-F1
#
_entry.id   AF-A0A944FWL0-F1
#
_cell.length_a   1.000
_cell.length_b   1.000
_cell.length_c   1.000
_cell.angle_alpha   90.00
_cell.angle_beta   90.00
_cell.angle_gamma   90.00
#
_symmetry.space_group_name_H-M   'P 1'
#
loop_
_entity.id
_entity.type
_entity.pdbx_description
1 polymer ?
#
loop_
_entity_poly.entity_id
_entity_poly.type
_entity_poly.pdbx_seq_one_letter_code
_entity_poly.pdbx_strand_id
1 'polypeptide(L)'
;MKTVENNNKKHNNNSSVQMRLVVPTAFIICLLVIATLFLPHLLSPASGYTYDEYGNVVFTPTPGSVFTPLPSVTIDTPLPTTSPSDEDLIILKEGMDSYLVMDMQKALTVLRYLDSDEPSTYFGPALKTAVQLFQRTHHYQQTGEVSVRLLNLMLSEDAMKYYIERGNEGNDVLMLQYRLTSLGFYGEKTNGFYGYATECAVKSFQAMNSLPVTGLADSTTLSVIYSPAAINSQSQMMGIELMPTPVETTPTHTVSPTHSLQPSPTAPKPSSTPHLTPSPTIKPTPKPTPDPTPTPSIGYTPSPTSTPAPTVTAQPTLTPSPTPTQAPSAGVEEFIAVAEQQLGKPYVWSTEGPDSFDCSGLVYYCLRQVGVNVPRYSAAGFSQVESWERINSKNDLKRGDLVFFRNDSGYISHTGIYLGNNKYLHASSSQGKVVISNWGSWANTYFELGRRVFD
;
A
#
# COMPACT_ATOMS: atom_id res chain seq x y z
N MET A 1 -35.88 48.50 65.51
CA MET A 1 -37.25 47.97 65.65
C MET A 1 -37.67 47.38 64.31
N LYS A 2 -37.86 46.05 64.23
CA LYS A 2 -38.95 45.28 63.57
C LYS A 2 -39.79 46.08 62.55
N THR A 3 -40.13 45.69 61.31
CA THR A 3 -40.39 44.43 60.56
C THR A 3 -40.67 44.92 59.11
N VAL A 4 -40.37 44.25 57.99
CA VAL A 4 -41.18 43.24 57.27
C VAL A 4 -40.33 42.74 56.10
N GLU A 5 -40.24 41.42 56.00
CA GLU A 5 -39.58 40.62 54.98
C GLU A 5 -40.67 39.90 54.17
N ASN A 6 -40.59 39.95 52.83
CA ASN A 6 -41.44 39.30 51.84
C ASN A 6 -40.52 39.15 50.61
N ASN A 7 -40.36 38.07 49.87
CA ASN A 7 -40.89 36.72 49.72
C ASN A 7 -39.90 36.01 48.75
N ASN A 8 -39.83 34.71 48.54
CA ASN A 8 -40.11 33.50 49.28
C ASN A 8 -39.50 32.39 48.38
N LYS A 9 -38.87 31.39 49.00
CA LYS A 9 -38.22 30.23 48.40
C LYS A 9 -39.05 29.00 48.79
N LYS A 10 -39.38 28.09 47.86
CA LYS A 10 -39.72 26.65 48.07
C LYS A 10 -40.18 26.03 46.74
N HIS A 11 -39.58 24.98 46.19
CA HIS A 11 -39.46 23.55 46.58
C HIS A 11 -40.48 22.63 45.87
N ASN A 12 -39.89 21.64 45.19
CA ASN A 12 -40.21 20.19 45.15
C ASN A 12 -41.54 19.63 44.63
N ASN A 13 -41.34 18.69 43.68
CA ASN A 13 -41.81 17.29 43.63
C ASN A 13 -43.10 16.90 42.91
N ASN A 14 -42.91 15.89 42.02
CA ASN A 14 -43.77 14.77 41.63
C ASN A 14 -45.21 15.04 41.15
N SER A 15 -45.51 14.61 39.93
CA SER A 15 -46.26 13.35 39.71
C SER A 15 -46.44 13.03 38.23
N SER A 16 -46.20 11.76 37.92
CA SER A 16 -46.41 11.06 36.66
C SER A 16 -47.86 11.17 36.18
N VAL A 17 -48.07 11.65 34.96
CA VAL A 17 -49.33 11.47 34.23
C VAL A 17 -49.05 10.57 33.04
N GLN A 18 -49.51 9.33 33.18
CA GLN A 18 -49.57 8.29 32.16
C GLN A 18 -50.47 8.76 30.99
N MET A 19 -49.88 9.04 29.84
CA MET A 19 -50.65 9.26 28.61
C MET A 19 -50.79 7.92 27.89
N ARG A 20 -51.96 7.31 28.03
CA ARG A 20 -52.40 6.11 27.30
C ARG A 20 -52.48 6.44 25.81
N LEU A 21 -51.59 5.86 25.01
CA LEU A 21 -51.77 5.78 23.56
C LEU A 21 -52.67 4.58 23.27
N VAL A 22 -53.94 4.86 22.95
CA VAL A 22 -54.91 3.87 22.47
C VAL A 22 -54.62 3.64 20.99
N VAL A 23 -54.03 2.49 20.66
CA VAL A 23 -53.89 2.02 19.27
C VAL A 23 -55.11 1.16 18.92
N PRO A 24 -55.84 1.44 17.82
CA PRO A 24 -57.06 0.71 17.47
C PRO A 24 -56.74 -0.72 17.00
N THR A 25 -57.42 -1.68 17.62
CA THR A 25 -57.40 -3.12 17.40
C THR A 25 -58.04 -3.52 16.06
N ALA A 26 -57.38 -3.21 14.94
CA ALA A 26 -57.80 -3.69 13.61
C ALA A 26 -56.64 -4.00 12.63
N PHE A 27 -55.39 -4.06 13.10
CA PHE A 27 -54.23 -4.38 12.25
C PHE A 27 -53.36 -5.55 12.73
N ILE A 28 -53.85 -6.34 13.71
CA ILE A 28 -53.17 -7.55 14.22
C ILE A 28 -54.09 -8.77 14.05
N ILE A 29 -54.75 -8.90 12.89
CA ILE A 29 -55.33 -10.18 12.42
C ILE A 29 -55.20 -10.22 10.89
N CYS A 30 -53.97 -10.12 10.39
CA CYS A 30 -53.65 -10.44 9.00
C CYS A 30 -52.28 -11.12 8.84
N LEU A 31 -51.58 -11.39 9.96
CA LEU A 31 -50.27 -12.05 9.97
C LEU A 31 -50.26 -13.41 10.69
N LEU A 32 -51.43 -13.97 11.02
CA LEU A 32 -51.55 -15.26 11.73
C LEU A 32 -52.43 -16.31 11.02
N VAL A 33 -52.76 -16.13 9.73
CA VAL A 33 -53.52 -17.13 8.95
C VAL A 33 -52.79 -17.61 7.67
N ILE A 34 -51.59 -17.10 7.38
CA ILE A 34 -50.73 -17.61 6.27
C ILE A 34 -49.60 -18.49 6.84
N ALA A 35 -49.87 -19.24 7.90
CA ALA A 35 -48.88 -20.08 8.59
C ALA A 35 -49.31 -21.56 8.76
N THR A 36 -50.41 -22.02 8.14
CA THR A 36 -50.88 -23.41 8.34
C THR A 36 -51.42 -24.15 7.11
N LEU A 37 -51.09 -23.73 5.89
CA LEU A 37 -51.34 -24.57 4.71
C LEU A 37 -50.14 -24.50 3.76
N PHE A 38 -49.68 -25.67 3.33
CA PHE A 38 -48.49 -25.98 2.50
C PHE A 38 -47.18 -26.31 3.23
N LEU A 39 -47.17 -27.47 3.88
CA LEU A 39 -46.14 -28.47 3.62
C LEU A 39 -46.87 -29.80 3.36
N PRO A 40 -46.47 -30.61 2.37
CA PRO A 40 -45.36 -31.51 2.64
C PRO A 40 -44.42 -31.80 1.45
N HIS A 41 -43.22 -32.30 1.81
CA HIS A 41 -42.32 -33.14 1.01
C HIS A 41 -41.49 -32.53 -0.14
N LEU A 42 -40.24 -32.19 0.17
CA LEU A 42 -39.02 -32.94 -0.21
C LEU A 42 -37.77 -32.11 0.15
N LEU A 43 -37.28 -32.23 1.39
CA LEU A 43 -35.87 -31.95 1.68
C LEU A 43 -35.12 -33.27 1.64
N SER A 44 -34.21 -33.41 0.68
CA SER A 44 -32.99 -34.19 0.83
C SER A 44 -31.84 -33.20 1.01
N PRO A 45 -31.04 -33.27 2.09
CA PRO A 45 -29.84 -32.47 2.19
C PRO A 45 -28.70 -33.17 1.44
N ALA A 46 -28.19 -32.53 0.40
CA ALA A 46 -26.92 -32.90 -0.22
C ALA A 46 -25.99 -31.68 -0.20
N SER A 47 -25.36 -31.42 0.95
CA SER A 47 -24.17 -30.57 1.11
C SER A 47 -23.63 -30.77 2.54
N GLY A 48 -22.63 -31.63 2.68
CA GLY A 48 -22.06 -32.02 3.98
C GLY A 48 -21.00 -31.04 4.48
N TYR A 49 -21.43 -29.89 5.02
CA TYR A 49 -20.57 -29.00 5.78
C TYR A 49 -21.26 -28.61 7.09
N THR A 50 -20.60 -28.86 8.21
CA THR A 50 -21.01 -28.38 9.54
C THR A 50 -19.83 -27.71 10.23
N TYR A 51 -20.12 -26.69 11.04
CA TYR A 51 -19.15 -25.93 11.83
C TYR A 51 -19.18 -26.38 13.29
N ASP A 52 -18.01 -26.49 13.93
CA ASP A 52 -17.92 -26.73 15.37
C ASP A 52 -18.16 -25.45 16.20
N GLU A 53 -18.18 -25.57 17.54
CA GLU A 53 -18.43 -24.46 18.47
C GLU A 53 -17.34 -23.37 18.47
N TYR A 54 -16.24 -23.58 17.74
CA TYR A 54 -15.14 -22.63 17.53
C TYR A 54 -15.07 -22.12 16.08
N GLY A 55 -16.00 -22.51 15.20
CA GLY A 55 -16.09 -22.05 13.82
C GLY A 55 -15.24 -22.81 12.81
N ASN A 56 -14.70 -23.99 13.14
CA ASN A 56 -13.92 -24.81 12.21
C ASN A 56 -14.82 -25.77 11.42
N VAL A 57 -14.47 -26.02 10.15
CA VAL A 57 -15.23 -26.90 9.25
C VAL A 57 -14.89 -28.38 9.51
N VAL A 58 -15.90 -29.23 9.74
CA VAL A 58 -15.73 -30.68 9.97
C VAL A 58 -16.49 -31.52 8.92
N PHE A 59 -15.84 -32.56 8.39
CA PHE A 59 -16.35 -33.43 7.31
C PHE A 59 -16.86 -34.77 7.87
N THR A 60 -18.06 -35.22 7.47
CA THR A 60 -18.52 -36.60 7.72
C THR A 60 -19.13 -37.23 6.45
N PRO A 61 -18.64 -38.40 6.00
CA PRO A 61 -19.19 -39.07 4.82
C PRO A 61 -20.41 -39.94 5.18
N THR A 62 -21.48 -39.87 4.38
CA THR A 62 -22.61 -40.82 4.46
C THR A 62 -22.67 -41.69 3.19
N PRO A 63 -22.67 -43.04 3.29
CA PRO A 63 -22.69 -43.93 2.13
C PRO A 63 -24.11 -44.37 1.72
N GLY A 64 -24.34 -44.42 0.39
CA GLY A 64 -25.34 -45.29 -0.26
C GLY A 64 -26.70 -44.66 -0.60
N SER A 65 -26.94 -44.41 -1.90
CA SER A 65 -28.28 -44.46 -2.49
C SER A 65 -28.18 -44.72 -4.00
N VAL A 66 -28.96 -45.70 -4.48
CA VAL A 66 -29.00 -46.21 -5.85
C VAL A 66 -30.08 -45.46 -6.63
N PHE A 67 -29.79 -45.00 -7.85
CA PHE A 67 -30.74 -44.25 -8.70
C PHE A 67 -31.15 -45.09 -9.92
N THR A 68 -32.44 -45.18 -10.23
CA THR A 68 -32.97 -45.76 -11.47
C THR A 68 -33.32 -44.63 -12.48
N PRO A 69 -33.08 -44.80 -13.79
CA PRO A 69 -33.26 -43.71 -14.76
C PRO A 69 -34.70 -43.63 -15.31
N LEU A 70 -35.18 -42.40 -15.55
CA LEU A 70 -36.36 -42.10 -16.37
C LEU A 70 -35.96 -41.74 -17.83
N PRO A 71 -36.86 -41.89 -18.82
CA PRO A 71 -36.51 -41.89 -20.24
C PRO A 71 -36.19 -40.50 -20.80
N SER A 72 -35.23 -40.48 -21.73
CA SER A 72 -34.69 -39.30 -22.39
C SER A 72 -35.65 -38.72 -23.45
N VAL A 73 -35.94 -37.42 -23.34
CA VAL A 73 -36.51 -36.61 -24.42
C VAL A 73 -35.40 -35.71 -24.94
N THR A 74 -34.99 -35.92 -26.19
CA THR A 74 -33.94 -35.14 -26.86
C THR A 74 -34.55 -33.85 -27.42
N ILE A 75 -34.19 -32.70 -26.84
CA ILE A 75 -34.34 -31.40 -27.49
C ILE A 75 -32.93 -30.93 -27.87
N ASP A 76 -32.60 -31.05 -29.15
CA ASP A 76 -31.40 -30.48 -29.74
C ASP A 76 -31.52 -28.96 -29.80
N THR A 77 -30.93 -28.30 -28.81
CA THR A 77 -30.53 -26.89 -28.92
C THR A 77 -29.26 -26.72 -28.09
N PRO A 78 -28.10 -26.34 -28.66
CA PRO A 78 -26.92 -26.10 -27.87
C PRO A 78 -27.12 -24.82 -27.06
N LEU A 79 -27.45 -24.97 -25.79
CA LEU A 79 -27.37 -23.89 -24.81
C LEU A 79 -25.89 -23.55 -24.60
N PRO A 80 -25.47 -22.27 -24.65
CA PRO A 80 -24.09 -21.92 -24.31
C PRO A 80 -23.91 -22.09 -22.81
N THR A 81 -23.48 -23.28 -22.38
CA THR A 81 -23.21 -23.57 -20.98
C THR A 81 -21.71 -23.56 -20.74
N THR A 82 -21.21 -22.42 -20.26
CA THR A 82 -20.06 -22.42 -19.36
C THR A 82 -20.43 -21.50 -18.19
N SER A 83 -21.13 -22.06 -17.20
CA SER A 83 -21.12 -21.46 -15.87
C SER A 83 -19.65 -21.40 -15.43
N PRO A 84 -19.13 -20.27 -14.93
CA PRO A 84 -17.79 -20.24 -14.37
C PRO A 84 -17.69 -21.35 -13.32
N SER A 85 -16.54 -22.04 -13.28
CA SER A 85 -16.28 -22.96 -12.18
C SER A 85 -16.40 -22.19 -10.87
N ASP A 86 -16.85 -22.81 -9.77
CA ASP A 86 -17.03 -22.11 -8.48
C ASP A 86 -15.73 -21.40 -8.02
N GLU A 87 -14.57 -21.89 -8.50
CA GLU A 87 -13.24 -21.32 -8.30
C GLU A 87 -13.00 -19.98 -9.03
N ASP A 88 -13.68 -19.73 -10.15
CA ASP A 88 -13.57 -18.50 -10.94
C ASP A 88 -14.59 -17.43 -10.54
N LEU A 89 -15.44 -17.74 -9.54
CA LEU A 89 -16.40 -16.80 -8.99
C LEU A 89 -15.66 -15.62 -8.32
N ILE A 90 -15.92 -14.39 -8.79
CA ILE A 90 -15.41 -13.17 -8.18
C ILE A 90 -16.12 -12.95 -6.84
N ILE A 91 -15.35 -12.98 -5.75
CA ILE A 91 -15.84 -12.87 -4.37
C ILE A 91 -15.48 -11.53 -3.72
N LEU A 92 -14.43 -10.85 -4.20
CA LEU A 92 -14.04 -9.54 -3.69
C LEU A 92 -13.67 -8.60 -4.83
N LYS A 93 -14.07 -7.33 -4.69
CA LYS A 93 -13.69 -6.23 -5.58
C LYS A 93 -13.69 -4.92 -4.81
N GLU A 94 -13.10 -3.90 -5.42
CA GLU A 94 -13.07 -2.54 -4.87
C GLU A 94 -14.46 -2.06 -4.44
N GLY A 95 -14.52 -1.44 -3.26
CA GLY A 95 -15.74 -0.92 -2.64
C GLY A 95 -16.50 -1.92 -1.76
N MET A 96 -16.05 -3.18 -1.68
CA MET A 96 -16.67 -4.18 -0.80
C MET A 96 -16.10 -4.13 0.62
N ASP A 97 -16.94 -4.48 1.60
CA ASP A 97 -16.54 -4.79 2.97
C ASP A 97 -16.64 -6.30 3.22
N SER A 98 -15.54 -6.91 3.67
CA SER A 98 -15.50 -8.33 4.03
C SER A 98 -14.37 -8.61 5.02
N TYR A 99 -14.57 -9.57 5.93
CA TYR A 99 -13.50 -10.02 6.82
C TYR A 99 -12.34 -10.68 6.06
N LEU A 100 -12.60 -11.26 4.88
CA LEU A 100 -11.57 -11.83 4.01
C LEU A 100 -10.57 -10.76 3.51
N VAL A 101 -10.98 -9.49 3.48
CA VAL A 101 -10.11 -8.38 3.09
C VAL A 101 -8.96 -8.22 4.09
N MET A 102 -9.21 -8.43 5.38
CA MET A 102 -8.17 -8.29 6.40
C MET A 102 -7.05 -9.33 6.21
N ASP A 103 -7.43 -10.59 5.95
CA ASP A 103 -6.47 -11.67 5.74
C ASP A 103 -5.69 -11.48 4.43
N MET A 104 -6.37 -11.02 3.38
CA MET A 104 -5.73 -10.68 2.11
C MET A 104 -4.77 -9.49 2.24
N GLN A 105 -5.15 -8.44 2.98
CA GLN A 105 -4.26 -7.31 3.26
C GLN A 105 -2.98 -7.80 3.96
N LYS A 106 -3.10 -8.61 5.01
CA LYS A 106 -1.93 -9.19 5.71
C LYS A 106 -1.07 -10.03 4.78
N ALA A 107 -1.66 -10.95 4.02
CA ALA A 107 -0.95 -11.80 3.08
C ALA A 107 -0.17 -10.98 2.05
N LEU A 108 -0.80 -10.00 1.42
CA LEU A 108 -0.16 -9.13 0.42
C LEU A 108 0.96 -8.27 1.02
N THR A 109 0.91 -7.92 2.31
CA THR A 109 2.03 -7.23 2.97
C THR A 109 3.23 -8.13 3.19
N VAL A 110 3.02 -9.39 3.55
CA VAL A 110 4.08 -10.40 3.68
C VAL A 110 4.70 -10.71 2.32
N LEU A 111 3.86 -10.75 1.29
CA LEU A 111 4.25 -10.96 -0.11
C LEU A 111 4.86 -9.72 -0.79
N ARG A 112 4.94 -8.57 -0.09
CA ARG A 112 5.55 -7.30 -0.55
C ARG A 112 4.79 -6.56 -1.65
N TYR A 113 3.48 -6.73 -1.75
CA TYR A 113 2.60 -6.00 -2.67
C TYR A 113 1.91 -4.78 -2.04
N LEU A 114 1.97 -4.64 -0.71
CA LEU A 114 1.25 -3.61 0.05
C LEU A 114 2.03 -3.24 1.33
N ASP A 115 1.98 -1.96 1.73
CA ASP A 115 2.57 -1.52 3.01
C ASP A 115 1.68 -2.01 4.15
N SER A 116 2.29 -2.47 5.24
CA SER A 116 1.55 -2.95 6.41
C SER A 116 0.90 -1.80 7.18
N ASP A 117 -0.40 -1.88 7.40
CA ASP A 117 -1.13 -0.94 8.23
C ASP A 117 -2.18 -1.70 9.05
N GLU A 118 -2.87 -1.02 9.97
CA GLU A 118 -4.00 -1.60 10.70
C GLU A 118 -5.04 -2.11 9.68
N PRO A 119 -5.26 -3.44 9.59
CA PRO A 119 -6.13 -4.01 8.58
C PRO A 119 -7.57 -3.55 8.76
N SER A 120 -8.27 -3.39 7.65
CA SER A 120 -9.68 -3.00 7.60
C SER A 120 -10.48 -4.06 6.85
N THR A 121 -11.81 -4.06 7.02
CA THR A 121 -12.68 -4.90 6.19
C THR A 121 -12.83 -4.36 4.78
N TYR A 122 -12.36 -3.15 4.51
CA TYR A 122 -12.69 -2.39 3.31
C TYR A 122 -11.70 -2.65 2.18
N PHE A 123 -12.23 -3.10 1.04
CA PHE A 123 -11.46 -3.27 -0.19
C PHE A 123 -11.32 -1.92 -0.90
N GLY A 124 -10.28 -1.18 -0.53
CA GLY A 124 -9.98 0.12 -1.12
C GLY A 124 -9.11 0.08 -2.39
N PRO A 125 -8.84 1.26 -3.00
CA PRO A 125 -8.03 1.39 -4.21
C PRO A 125 -6.62 0.83 -4.08
N ALA A 126 -5.96 1.04 -2.93
CA ALA A 126 -4.61 0.54 -2.67
C ALA A 126 -4.55 -1.00 -2.74
N LEU A 127 -5.55 -1.67 -2.16
CA LEU A 127 -5.66 -3.11 -2.19
C LEU A 127 -5.93 -3.63 -3.61
N LYS A 128 -6.76 -2.92 -4.37
CA LYS A 128 -6.97 -3.23 -5.80
C LYS A 128 -5.66 -3.19 -6.58
N THR A 129 -4.85 -2.15 -6.40
CA THR A 129 -3.54 -2.06 -7.04
C THR A 129 -2.62 -3.21 -6.63
N ALA A 130 -2.60 -3.58 -5.34
CA ALA A 130 -1.83 -4.73 -4.87
C ALA A 130 -2.30 -6.04 -5.51
N VAL A 131 -3.61 -6.25 -5.66
CA VAL A 131 -4.19 -7.41 -6.37
C VAL A 131 -3.78 -7.40 -7.84
N GLN A 132 -3.79 -6.24 -8.52
CA GLN A 132 -3.35 -6.14 -9.91
C GLN A 132 -1.88 -6.50 -10.08
N LEU A 133 -1.01 -6.05 -9.17
CA LEU A 133 0.40 -6.42 -9.17
C LEU A 133 0.59 -7.91 -8.88
N PHE A 134 -0.18 -8.49 -7.96
CA PHE A 134 -0.16 -9.93 -7.71
C PHE A 134 -0.60 -10.73 -8.95
N GLN A 135 -1.69 -10.31 -9.59
CA GLN A 135 -2.16 -10.89 -10.85
C GLN A 135 -1.08 -10.80 -11.93
N ARG A 136 -0.37 -9.67 -12.05
CA ARG A 136 0.76 -9.49 -12.98
C ARG A 136 1.85 -10.54 -12.74
N THR A 137 2.29 -10.71 -11.50
CA THR A 137 3.35 -11.66 -11.14
C THR A 137 2.98 -13.11 -11.46
N HIS A 138 1.69 -13.43 -11.37
CA HIS A 138 1.16 -14.77 -11.69
C HIS A 138 0.60 -14.87 -13.13
N HIS A 139 0.89 -13.89 -13.99
CA HIS A 139 0.48 -13.84 -15.40
C HIS A 139 -1.05 -13.91 -15.63
N TYR A 140 -1.84 -13.44 -14.68
CA TYR A 140 -3.27 -13.19 -14.84
C TYR A 140 -3.54 -11.82 -15.47
N GLN A 141 -4.77 -11.65 -15.97
CA GLN A 141 -5.26 -10.31 -16.30
C GLN A 141 -5.34 -9.46 -15.03
N GLN A 142 -4.82 -8.24 -15.11
CA GLN A 142 -4.71 -7.30 -13.98
C GLN A 142 -6.05 -6.58 -13.71
N THR A 143 -7.11 -7.34 -13.48
CA THR A 143 -8.48 -6.81 -13.25
C THR A 143 -8.62 -6.09 -11.91
N GLY A 144 -7.84 -6.49 -10.91
CA GLY A 144 -8.01 -6.05 -9.52
C GLY A 144 -9.20 -6.71 -8.81
N GLU A 145 -9.86 -7.65 -9.46
CA GLU A 145 -10.94 -8.46 -8.90
C GLU A 145 -10.40 -9.80 -8.40
N VAL A 146 -10.98 -10.30 -7.31
CA VAL A 146 -10.47 -11.49 -6.62
C VAL A 146 -11.51 -12.61 -6.72
N SER A 147 -11.12 -13.70 -7.39
CA SER A 147 -11.89 -14.94 -7.38
C SER A 147 -11.55 -15.81 -6.16
N VAL A 148 -12.36 -16.85 -5.92
CA VAL A 148 -12.05 -17.87 -4.90
C VAL A 148 -10.66 -18.46 -5.14
N ARG A 149 -10.34 -18.85 -6.38
CA ARG A 149 -9.03 -19.35 -6.76
C ARG A 149 -7.91 -18.37 -6.44
N LEU A 150 -8.10 -17.10 -6.78
CA LEU A 150 -7.06 -16.08 -6.58
C LEU A 150 -6.81 -15.84 -5.09
N LEU A 151 -7.87 -15.79 -4.27
CA LEU A 151 -7.73 -15.65 -2.82
C LEU A 151 -7.01 -16.87 -2.22
N ASN A 152 -7.40 -18.08 -2.61
CA ASN A 152 -6.73 -19.31 -2.15
C ASN A 152 -5.25 -19.33 -2.52
N LEU A 153 -4.90 -18.89 -3.74
CA LEU A 153 -3.50 -18.76 -4.16
C LEU A 153 -2.74 -17.70 -3.34
N MET A 154 -3.35 -16.54 -3.05
CA MET A 154 -2.71 -15.51 -2.22
C MET A 154 -2.40 -15.97 -0.80
N LEU A 155 -3.23 -16.88 -0.27
CA LEU A 155 -3.11 -17.42 1.09
C LEU A 155 -2.30 -18.72 1.16
N SER A 156 -1.85 -19.27 0.02
CA SER A 156 -1.08 -20.50 -0.03
C SER A 156 0.44 -20.26 -0.07
N GLU A 157 1.21 -21.32 0.13
CA GLU A 157 2.67 -21.30 0.02
C GLU A 157 3.17 -21.11 -1.43
N ASP A 158 2.30 -21.33 -2.41
CA ASP A 158 2.60 -21.15 -3.84
C ASP A 158 2.54 -19.67 -4.27
N ALA A 159 2.12 -18.76 -3.39
CA ALA A 159 2.08 -17.34 -3.64
C ALA A 159 3.49 -16.79 -3.92
N MET A 160 3.68 -16.14 -5.06
CA MET A 160 4.96 -15.51 -5.41
C MET A 160 5.07 -14.14 -4.74
N LYS A 161 6.18 -13.90 -4.05
CA LYS A 161 6.55 -12.55 -3.58
C LYS A 161 6.69 -11.60 -4.76
N TYR A 162 6.40 -10.34 -4.52
CA TYR A 162 6.52 -9.28 -5.52
C TYR A 162 7.94 -9.21 -6.12
N TYR A 163 7.99 -9.13 -7.44
CA TYR A 163 9.16 -8.79 -8.23
C TYR A 163 8.76 -8.01 -9.48
N ILE A 164 9.75 -7.40 -10.13
CA ILE A 164 9.60 -6.75 -11.43
C ILE A 164 10.55 -7.42 -12.41
N GLU A 165 10.04 -7.77 -13.59
CA GLU A 165 10.79 -8.41 -14.66
C GLU A 165 10.58 -7.76 -16.02
N ARG A 166 11.32 -8.24 -17.04
CA ARG A 166 11.20 -7.75 -18.41
C ARG A 166 9.77 -7.88 -18.94
N GLY A 167 9.26 -6.81 -19.53
CA GLY A 167 7.91 -6.73 -20.08
C GLY A 167 6.87 -6.23 -19.07
N ASN A 168 7.22 -6.10 -17.79
CA ASN A 168 6.37 -5.39 -16.84
C ASN A 168 6.35 -3.89 -17.16
N GLU A 169 5.19 -3.27 -16.93
CA GLU A 169 5.02 -1.83 -17.03
C GLU A 169 4.20 -1.30 -15.86
N GLY A 170 4.39 -0.03 -15.53
CA GLY A 170 3.67 0.63 -14.44
C GLY A 170 4.50 1.68 -13.71
N ASN A 171 3.86 2.30 -12.72
CA ASN A 171 4.49 3.30 -11.87
C ASN A 171 5.63 2.71 -11.02
N ASP A 172 5.50 1.45 -10.59
CA ASP A 172 6.54 0.73 -9.85
C ASP A 172 7.83 0.57 -10.67
N VAL A 173 7.70 0.27 -11.95
CA VAL A 173 8.82 0.25 -12.91
C VAL A 173 9.41 1.63 -13.08
N LEU A 174 8.57 2.66 -13.20
CA LEU A 174 9.01 4.04 -13.39
C LEU A 174 9.86 4.51 -12.20
N MET A 175 9.41 4.23 -10.96
CA MET A 175 10.19 4.57 -9.76
C MET A 175 11.48 3.76 -9.65
N LEU A 176 11.45 2.48 -10.00
CA LEU A 176 12.68 1.69 -10.09
C LEU A 176 13.69 2.33 -11.06
N GLN A 177 13.24 2.77 -12.23
CA GLN A 177 14.09 3.46 -13.20
C GLN A 177 14.64 4.78 -12.66
N TYR A 178 13.82 5.61 -12.00
CA TYR A 178 14.32 6.83 -11.34
C TYR A 178 15.36 6.51 -10.28
N ARG A 179 15.13 5.49 -9.47
CA ARG A 179 16.06 5.09 -8.43
C ARG A 179 17.38 4.58 -9.01
N LEU A 180 17.35 3.72 -10.02
CA LEU A 180 18.54 3.24 -10.73
C LEU A 180 19.29 4.39 -11.41
N THR A 181 18.58 5.39 -11.92
CA THR A 181 19.17 6.63 -12.47
C THR A 181 19.91 7.40 -11.39
N SER A 182 19.31 7.57 -10.20
CA SER A 182 19.94 8.25 -9.07
C SER A 182 21.19 7.53 -8.54
N LEU A 183 21.27 6.21 -8.73
CA LEU A 183 22.43 5.38 -8.40
C LEU A 183 23.45 5.29 -9.56
N GLY A 184 23.13 5.91 -10.70
CA GLY A 184 23.96 5.97 -11.92
C GLY A 184 24.03 4.67 -12.73
N PHE A 185 23.11 3.73 -12.51
CA PHE A 185 23.02 2.48 -13.29
C PHE A 185 22.10 2.57 -14.51
N TYR A 186 21.26 3.61 -14.60
CA TYR A 186 20.32 3.80 -15.69
C TYR A 186 20.49 5.19 -16.30
N GLY A 187 20.77 5.25 -17.60
CA GLY A 187 20.99 6.51 -18.34
C GLY A 187 19.94 6.81 -19.41
N GLU A 188 18.98 5.91 -19.60
CA GLU A 188 17.92 6.04 -20.61
C GLU A 188 16.72 6.84 -20.07
N LYS A 189 15.82 7.24 -20.96
CA LYS A 189 14.57 7.89 -20.55
C LYS A 189 13.71 6.95 -19.71
N THR A 190 13.38 7.38 -18.50
CA THR A 190 12.41 6.70 -17.63
C THR A 190 11.01 6.76 -18.23
N ASN A 191 10.42 5.61 -18.52
CA ASN A 191 9.14 5.50 -19.23
C ASN A 191 8.15 4.54 -18.55
N GLY A 192 8.55 3.89 -17.45
CA GLY A 192 7.71 2.93 -16.74
C GLY A 192 7.57 1.58 -17.44
N PHE A 193 8.40 1.28 -18.45
CA PHE A 193 8.44 -0.02 -19.11
C PHE A 193 9.77 -0.73 -18.82
N TYR A 194 9.70 -1.95 -18.29
CA TYR A 194 10.88 -2.73 -17.94
C TYR A 194 11.39 -3.44 -19.20
N GLY A 195 12.13 -2.68 -20.00
CA GLY A 195 12.77 -3.17 -21.22
C GLY A 195 14.16 -3.76 -20.96
N TYR A 196 14.85 -4.09 -22.06
CA TYR A 196 16.21 -4.60 -22.04
C TYR A 196 17.18 -3.69 -21.27
N ALA A 197 17.10 -2.37 -21.47
CA ALA A 197 17.95 -1.41 -20.77
C ALA A 197 17.75 -1.43 -19.25
N THR A 198 16.50 -1.59 -18.78
CA THR A 198 16.20 -1.64 -17.34
C THR A 198 16.75 -2.92 -16.74
N GLU A 199 16.62 -4.05 -17.43
CA GLU A 199 17.23 -5.31 -16.99
C GLU A 199 18.76 -5.21 -16.91
N CYS A 200 19.41 -4.63 -17.91
CA CYS A 200 20.86 -4.42 -17.91
C CYS A 200 21.30 -3.56 -16.72
N ALA A 201 20.54 -2.51 -16.38
CA ALA A 201 20.81 -1.67 -15.22
C ALA A 201 20.64 -2.43 -13.91
N VAL A 202 19.59 -3.25 -13.78
CA VAL A 202 19.39 -4.10 -12.60
C VAL A 202 20.51 -5.14 -12.46
N LYS A 203 20.92 -5.79 -13.55
CA LYS A 203 22.06 -6.72 -13.54
C LYS A 203 23.36 -6.03 -13.13
N SER A 204 23.60 -4.82 -13.62
CA SER A 204 24.78 -4.03 -13.26
C SER A 204 24.76 -3.64 -11.79
N PHE A 205 23.60 -3.21 -11.28
CA PHE A 205 23.40 -2.92 -9.86
C PHE A 205 23.66 -4.16 -9.00
N GLN A 206 23.07 -5.31 -9.38
CA GLN A 206 23.24 -6.58 -8.68
C GLN A 206 24.70 -7.00 -8.61
N ALA A 207 25.40 -6.96 -9.75
CA ALA A 207 26.82 -7.30 -9.82
C ALA A 207 27.67 -6.40 -8.91
N MET A 208 27.40 -5.09 -8.88
CA MET A 208 28.14 -4.14 -8.05
C MET A 208 27.83 -4.27 -6.55
N ASN A 209 26.62 -4.70 -6.20
CA ASN A 209 26.18 -4.83 -4.81
C ASN A 209 26.30 -6.27 -4.28
N SER A 210 27.08 -7.13 -4.95
CA SER A 210 27.29 -8.54 -4.56
C SER A 210 26.00 -9.35 -4.41
N LEU A 211 25.02 -9.08 -5.28
CA LEU A 211 23.76 -9.80 -5.36
C LEU A 211 23.78 -10.81 -6.53
N PRO A 212 22.93 -11.85 -6.48
CA PRO A 212 22.71 -12.72 -7.64
C PRO A 212 22.30 -11.91 -8.88
N VAL A 213 23.02 -12.07 -9.99
CA VAL A 213 22.83 -11.30 -11.22
C VAL A 213 21.72 -11.94 -12.08
N THR A 214 20.48 -11.86 -11.59
CA THR A 214 19.31 -12.46 -12.24
C THR A 214 18.70 -11.52 -13.29
N GLY A 215 18.83 -10.21 -13.11
CA GLY A 215 18.05 -9.21 -13.82
C GLY A 215 16.59 -9.11 -13.38
N LEU A 216 16.19 -9.84 -12.33
CA LEU A 216 14.90 -9.65 -11.67
C LEU A 216 15.06 -8.62 -10.56
N ALA A 217 14.19 -7.62 -10.52
CA ALA A 217 14.11 -6.73 -9.36
C ALA A 217 13.18 -7.36 -8.32
N ASP A 218 13.68 -8.39 -7.65
CA ASP A 218 13.00 -9.12 -6.59
C ASP A 218 13.13 -8.42 -5.22
N SER A 219 12.51 -8.98 -4.18
CA SER A 219 12.56 -8.39 -2.83
C SER A 219 13.98 -8.23 -2.30
N THR A 220 14.90 -9.12 -2.67
CA THR A 220 16.31 -9.05 -2.25
C THR A 220 16.98 -7.84 -2.90
N THR A 221 16.83 -7.72 -4.22
CA THR A 221 17.39 -6.63 -5.02
C THR A 221 16.79 -5.28 -4.63
N LEU A 222 15.46 -5.19 -4.53
CA LEU A 222 14.74 -3.98 -4.16
C LEU A 222 15.09 -3.51 -2.75
N SER A 223 15.28 -4.44 -1.80
CA SER A 223 15.69 -4.08 -0.43
C SER A 223 17.03 -3.36 -0.41
N VAL A 224 17.98 -3.74 -1.28
CA VAL A 224 19.26 -3.03 -1.38
C VAL A 224 19.11 -1.73 -2.16
N ILE A 225 18.44 -1.73 -3.32
CA ILE A 225 18.22 -0.53 -4.17
C ILE A 225 17.65 0.65 -3.35
N TYR A 226 16.71 0.35 -2.46
CA TYR A 226 16.01 1.34 -1.64
C TYR A 226 16.56 1.44 -0.21
N SER A 227 17.84 1.12 0.00
CA SER A 227 18.54 1.25 1.29
C SER A 227 19.70 2.26 1.23
N PRO A 228 20.14 2.77 2.39
CA PRO A 228 21.37 3.57 2.49
C PRO A 228 22.64 2.75 2.19
N ALA A 229 22.58 1.42 2.23
CA ALA A 229 23.71 0.54 1.92
C ALA A 229 23.95 0.35 0.41
N ALA A 230 23.08 0.88 -0.46
CA ALA A 230 23.22 0.77 -1.91
C ALA A 230 24.54 1.39 -2.39
N ILE A 231 25.41 0.57 -2.97
CA ILE A 231 26.60 1.01 -3.67
C ILE A 231 26.17 1.60 -5.02
N ASN A 232 26.49 2.87 -5.24
CA ASN A 232 26.25 3.56 -6.50
C ASN A 232 27.41 3.32 -7.49
N SER A 233 27.13 3.53 -8.78
CA SER A 233 28.11 3.33 -9.87
C SER A 233 29.36 4.23 -9.80
N GLN A 234 29.27 5.37 -9.11
CA GLN A 234 30.38 6.33 -8.99
C GLN A 234 31.36 5.96 -7.86
N SER A 235 30.93 5.18 -6.86
CA SER A 235 31.77 4.72 -5.76
C SER A 235 32.98 3.90 -6.25
N GLN A 236 32.87 3.22 -7.39
CA GLN A 236 33.99 2.49 -8.00
C GLN A 236 34.97 3.40 -8.78
N MET A 237 34.59 4.61 -9.18
CA MET A 237 35.50 5.55 -9.86
C MET A 237 36.40 6.32 -8.88
N MET A 238 36.06 6.37 -7.59
CA MET A 238 36.92 6.93 -6.53
C MET A 238 37.77 5.88 -5.80
N GLY A 239 37.47 4.58 -5.98
CA GLY A 239 38.19 3.48 -5.34
C GLY A 239 39.02 2.67 -6.35
N ILE A 240 40.15 3.20 -6.82
CA ILE A 240 41.21 2.36 -7.36
C ILE A 240 41.91 1.68 -6.16
N GLU A 241 41.32 0.61 -5.66
CA GLU A 241 42.11 -0.54 -5.22
C GLU A 241 41.81 -1.66 -6.21
N LEU A 242 42.79 -1.92 -7.07
CA LEU A 242 42.79 -3.03 -8.02
C LEU A 242 42.64 -4.35 -7.24
N MET A 243 41.42 -4.86 -7.12
CA MET A 243 41.21 -6.27 -6.78
C MET A 243 41.82 -7.11 -7.91
N PRO A 244 42.55 -8.20 -7.58
CA PRO A 244 43.35 -8.92 -8.55
C PRO A 244 42.47 -9.63 -9.59
N THR A 245 42.95 -9.60 -10.83
CA THR A 245 42.39 -10.33 -11.99
C THR A 245 42.04 -11.78 -11.65
N PRO A 246 40.92 -12.34 -12.14
CA PRO A 246 40.62 -13.75 -11.99
C PRO A 246 41.73 -14.56 -12.68
N VAL A 247 42.38 -15.45 -11.93
CA VAL A 247 43.26 -16.46 -12.52
C VAL A 247 42.39 -17.40 -13.32
N GLU A 248 42.56 -17.35 -14.64
CA GLU A 248 41.97 -18.27 -15.60
C GLU A 248 42.46 -19.69 -15.28
N THR A 249 41.60 -20.51 -14.68
CA THR A 249 41.87 -21.94 -14.53
C THR A 249 41.67 -22.62 -15.88
N THR A 250 42.78 -22.98 -16.50
CA THR A 250 42.86 -23.80 -17.70
C THR A 250 42.20 -25.16 -17.46
N PRO A 251 41.22 -25.61 -18.28
CA PRO A 251 40.82 -27.00 -18.27
C PRO A 251 41.79 -27.82 -19.12
N THR A 252 42.49 -28.74 -18.46
CA THR A 252 43.41 -29.71 -19.05
C THR A 252 42.69 -30.63 -20.02
N HIS A 253 43.29 -30.80 -21.20
CA HIS A 253 42.92 -31.77 -22.24
C HIS A 253 42.64 -33.16 -21.66
N THR A 254 41.52 -33.77 -22.04
CA THR A 254 41.33 -35.23 -22.03
C THR A 254 40.61 -35.64 -23.31
N VAL A 255 41.09 -36.76 -23.87
CA VAL A 255 41.05 -37.18 -25.27
C VAL A 255 39.64 -37.60 -25.74
N SER A 256 39.34 -37.30 -27.01
CA SER A 256 38.19 -37.82 -27.77
C SER A 256 38.15 -39.35 -27.83
N PRO A 257 36.96 -39.92 -28.14
CA PRO A 257 36.93 -40.70 -29.37
C PRO A 257 35.80 -40.27 -30.31
N THR A 258 36.20 -40.22 -31.57
CA THR A 258 35.44 -40.03 -32.79
C THR A 258 34.33 -41.07 -32.95
N HIS A 259 33.09 -40.65 -33.27
CA HIS A 259 32.20 -41.44 -34.10
C HIS A 259 31.35 -40.57 -35.06
N SER A 260 31.62 -40.88 -36.33
CA SER A 260 30.96 -40.61 -37.62
C SER A 260 29.56 -40.00 -37.67
N LEU A 261 29.42 -39.08 -38.63
CA LEU A 261 28.21 -38.43 -39.14
C LEU A 261 27.28 -39.40 -39.91
N GLN A 262 25.96 -39.25 -39.75
CA GLN A 262 24.97 -39.35 -40.82
C GLN A 262 23.64 -38.64 -40.43
N PRO A 263 22.89 -37.98 -41.36
CA PRO A 263 21.89 -36.97 -41.02
C PRO A 263 20.45 -37.51 -40.95
N SER A 264 19.58 -36.77 -40.26
CA SER A 264 18.12 -36.98 -40.25
C SER A 264 17.37 -35.63 -40.36
N PRO A 265 16.10 -35.62 -40.82
CA PRO A 265 15.65 -34.69 -41.85
C PRO A 265 14.96 -33.40 -41.37
N THR A 266 15.17 -32.37 -42.18
CA THR A 266 14.33 -31.22 -42.54
C THR A 266 13.07 -30.93 -41.71
N ALA A 267 13.14 -29.88 -40.89
CA ALA A 267 11.98 -29.10 -40.47
C ALA A 267 11.75 -27.92 -41.45
N PRO A 268 10.51 -27.60 -41.84
CA PRO A 268 10.25 -26.54 -42.82
C PRO A 268 10.45 -25.14 -42.23
N LYS A 269 11.15 -24.31 -43.02
CA LYS A 269 11.42 -22.89 -42.82
C LYS A 269 10.12 -22.06 -42.88
N PRO A 270 9.97 -21.00 -42.06
CA PRO A 270 8.82 -20.09 -42.13
C PRO A 270 8.87 -19.24 -43.41
N SER A 271 7.74 -19.18 -44.11
CA SER A 271 7.54 -18.33 -45.29
C SER A 271 7.06 -16.94 -44.86
N SER A 272 7.80 -15.94 -45.31
CA SER A 272 7.56 -14.51 -45.17
C SER A 272 6.54 -14.01 -46.21
N THR A 273 5.49 -13.31 -45.77
CA THR A 273 4.92 -12.17 -46.53
C THR A 273 4.20 -11.22 -45.56
N PRO A 274 4.47 -9.90 -45.61
CA PRO A 274 3.84 -8.92 -44.72
C PRO A 274 2.46 -8.53 -45.25
N HIS A 275 1.43 -8.65 -44.42
CA HIS A 275 0.12 -8.05 -44.70
C HIS A 275 0.08 -6.66 -44.05
N LEU A 276 0.14 -5.62 -44.88
CA LEU A 276 -0.07 -4.23 -44.47
C LEU A 276 -1.55 -4.05 -44.10
N THR A 277 -1.81 -3.65 -42.86
CA THR A 277 -3.11 -3.12 -42.42
C THR A 277 -2.98 -1.60 -42.22
N PRO A 278 -3.97 -0.80 -42.66
CA PRO A 278 -3.84 0.66 -42.72
C PRO A 278 -3.93 1.32 -41.34
N SER A 279 -3.02 2.28 -41.14
CA SER A 279 -2.96 3.23 -40.04
C SER A 279 -4.26 4.07 -39.95
N PRO A 280 -4.80 4.36 -38.75
CA PRO A 280 -5.91 5.29 -38.61
C PRO A 280 -5.43 6.74 -38.84
N THR A 281 -6.19 7.43 -39.69
CA THR A 281 -6.05 8.83 -40.12
C THR A 281 -6.09 9.82 -38.94
N ILE A 282 -5.03 10.61 -38.78
CA ILE A 282 -5.02 11.83 -37.96
C ILE A 282 -5.72 12.94 -38.77
N LYS A 283 -6.77 13.56 -38.19
CA LYS A 283 -7.41 14.77 -38.73
C LYS A 283 -6.94 16.01 -37.95
N PRO A 284 -6.67 17.16 -38.60
CA PRO A 284 -5.81 18.21 -38.05
C PRO A 284 -6.49 19.14 -37.04
N THR A 285 -5.65 19.67 -36.15
CA THR A 285 -5.89 20.79 -35.22
C THR A 285 -6.11 22.11 -35.97
N PRO A 286 -6.91 23.04 -35.43
CA PRO A 286 -6.75 24.47 -35.69
C PRO A 286 -6.11 25.19 -34.50
N LYS A 287 -5.00 25.89 -34.79
CA LYS A 287 -4.36 26.94 -33.99
C LYS A 287 -5.20 28.22 -34.03
N PRO A 288 -5.18 29.05 -32.97
CA PRO A 288 -4.69 30.43 -33.18
C PRO A 288 -3.66 30.88 -32.12
N THR A 289 -2.89 31.90 -32.51
CA THR A 289 -1.81 32.66 -31.83
C THR A 289 -1.89 34.08 -32.44
N PRO A 290 -1.27 35.17 -31.93
CA PRO A 290 -0.66 35.53 -30.64
C PRO A 290 -1.26 36.84 -29.98
N ASP A 291 -0.84 37.09 -28.71
CA ASP A 291 -0.43 38.33 -27.96
C ASP A 291 -0.53 39.76 -28.61
N PRO A 292 -0.29 40.92 -27.90
CA PRO A 292 0.07 41.21 -26.49
C PRO A 292 -0.59 42.50 -25.87
N THR A 293 0.01 43.04 -24.78
CA THR A 293 0.16 44.49 -24.39
C THR A 293 -0.50 44.89 -23.02
N PRO A 294 0.01 45.85 -22.21
CA PRO A 294 1.02 45.69 -21.15
C PRO A 294 0.62 46.33 -19.77
N THR A 295 1.58 46.31 -18.84
CA THR A 295 1.78 46.87 -17.48
C THR A 295 1.12 48.24 -17.10
N PRO A 296 1.03 48.63 -15.79
CA PRO A 296 2.21 49.09 -15.04
C PRO A 296 2.34 48.61 -13.58
N SER A 297 3.62 48.52 -13.19
CA SER A 297 4.17 48.41 -11.83
C SER A 297 4.33 49.81 -11.22
N ILE A 298 3.94 49.97 -9.95
CA ILE A 298 4.35 51.03 -9.01
C ILE A 298 4.21 50.41 -7.60
N GLY A 299 5.09 50.50 -6.62
CA GLY A 299 6.37 51.18 -6.43
C GLY A 299 6.87 50.86 -5.01
N TYR A 300 8.18 50.99 -4.81
CA TYR A 300 8.89 50.74 -3.54
C TYR A 300 8.76 51.91 -2.54
N THR A 301 8.59 51.56 -1.24
CA THR A 301 9.12 52.22 0.01
C THR A 301 8.70 53.67 0.33
N PRO A 302 8.76 54.16 1.61
CA PRO A 302 9.54 53.66 2.75
C PRO A 302 8.81 53.56 4.12
N SER A 303 9.47 52.87 5.05
CA SER A 303 9.30 52.98 6.50
C SER A 303 9.75 54.36 6.99
N PRO A 304 9.08 54.92 8.01
CA PRO A 304 9.86 55.55 9.06
C PRO A 304 9.32 55.34 10.50
N THR A 305 10.29 55.18 11.41
CA THR A 305 10.36 55.79 12.75
C THR A 305 9.80 55.05 13.97
N SER A 306 10.78 54.66 14.79
CA SER A 306 10.78 54.33 16.22
C SER A 306 10.21 55.42 17.15
N THR A 307 9.88 55.02 18.40
CA THR A 307 9.93 55.75 19.71
C THR A 307 8.59 55.69 20.48
N PRO A 308 8.53 55.67 21.84
CA PRO A 308 9.37 55.05 22.88
C PRO A 308 8.59 54.06 23.78
N ALA A 309 9.31 53.35 24.65
CA ALA A 309 8.79 52.47 25.70
C ALA A 309 8.11 53.22 26.86
N PRO A 310 7.09 52.63 27.52
CA PRO A 310 6.71 52.99 28.88
C PRO A 310 7.22 51.99 29.93
N THR A 311 8.01 52.54 30.86
CA THR A 311 7.95 52.39 32.32
C THR A 311 7.70 51.00 32.93
N VAL A 312 8.77 50.50 33.56
CA VAL A 312 8.82 49.40 34.52
C VAL A 312 7.88 49.65 35.71
N THR A 313 6.98 48.70 35.96
CA THR A 313 6.28 48.56 37.26
C THR A 313 6.59 47.18 37.82
N ALA A 314 6.92 47.11 39.11
CA ALA A 314 7.40 45.91 39.79
C ALA A 314 6.28 45.03 40.37
N GLN A 315 6.60 43.73 40.49
CA GLN A 315 6.11 42.72 41.47
C GLN A 315 4.81 41.96 41.10
N PRO A 316 4.64 40.62 41.38
CA PRO A 316 5.22 39.80 42.46
C PRO A 316 5.87 38.44 42.10
N THR A 317 6.55 37.91 43.12
CA THR A 317 7.30 36.65 43.22
C THR A 317 6.51 35.42 42.74
N LEU A 318 7.06 34.68 41.77
CA LEU A 318 6.49 33.43 41.26
C LEU A 318 7.04 32.22 42.04
N THR A 319 6.12 31.43 42.58
CA THR A 319 6.26 30.03 43.00
C THR A 319 6.79 29.16 41.84
N PRO A 320 7.60 28.10 42.07
CA PRO A 320 8.20 27.33 40.98
C PRO A 320 7.16 26.67 40.07
N SER A 321 7.21 27.05 38.79
CA SER A 321 6.42 26.49 37.69
C SER A 321 6.91 25.08 37.33
N PRO A 322 6.03 24.14 36.94
CA PRO A 322 6.43 22.84 36.41
C PRO A 322 7.35 22.99 35.19
N THR A 323 8.32 22.08 35.09
CA THR A 323 9.32 21.98 34.00
C THR A 323 8.66 22.13 32.63
N PRO A 324 9.13 23.07 31.78
CA PRO A 324 8.58 23.22 30.43
C PRO A 324 8.98 22.02 29.57
N THR A 325 7.99 21.30 29.06
CA THR A 325 8.13 20.43 27.89
C THR A 325 8.75 21.27 26.78
N GLN A 326 9.97 20.93 26.37
CA GLN A 326 10.73 21.66 25.36
C GLN A 326 9.87 21.79 24.09
N ALA A 327 9.60 23.04 23.66
CA ALA A 327 8.92 23.31 22.41
C ALA A 327 9.75 22.70 21.26
N PRO A 328 9.14 22.05 20.27
CA PRO A 328 9.87 21.44 19.17
C PRO A 328 10.72 22.49 18.41
N SER A 329 11.91 22.12 17.95
CA SER A 329 12.78 23.00 17.18
C SER A 329 12.10 23.43 15.88
N ALA A 330 12.47 24.61 15.32
CA ALA A 330 11.79 25.18 14.15
C ALA A 330 11.71 24.20 12.96
N GLY A 331 12.71 23.33 12.77
CA GLY A 331 12.71 22.29 11.74
C GLY A 331 11.66 21.18 11.94
N VAL A 332 11.34 20.81 13.18
CA VAL A 332 10.32 19.77 13.47
C VAL A 332 8.93 20.25 13.09
N GLU A 333 8.56 21.47 13.47
CA GLU A 333 7.22 21.98 13.17
C GLU A 333 7.04 22.29 11.68
N GLU A 334 8.08 22.74 10.99
CA GLU A 334 8.05 22.88 9.53
C GLU A 334 7.85 21.52 8.83
N PHE A 335 8.57 20.49 9.28
CA PHE A 335 8.44 19.13 8.75
C PHE A 335 7.02 18.58 8.92
N ILE A 336 6.43 18.78 10.10
CA ILE A 336 5.07 18.33 10.38
C ILE A 336 4.04 19.17 9.64
N ALA A 337 4.23 20.48 9.53
CA ALA A 337 3.33 21.34 8.77
C ALA A 337 3.28 20.95 7.28
N VAL A 338 4.41 20.56 6.69
CA VAL A 338 4.45 20.01 5.32
C VAL A 338 3.66 18.69 5.24
N ALA A 339 3.83 17.80 6.23
CA ALA A 339 3.12 16.52 6.27
C ALA A 339 1.60 16.68 6.44
N GLU A 340 1.16 17.61 7.30
CA GLU A 340 -0.26 17.91 7.54
C GLU A 340 -0.94 18.48 6.29
N GLN A 341 -0.23 19.23 5.44
CA GLN A 341 -0.74 19.68 4.15
C GLN A 341 -1.03 18.53 3.16
N GLN A 342 -0.49 17.33 3.41
CA GLN A 342 -0.73 16.17 2.56
C GLN A 342 -1.97 15.36 2.99
N LEU A 343 -2.60 15.69 4.12
CA LEU A 343 -3.76 14.94 4.63
C LEU A 343 -4.87 14.81 3.58
N GLY A 344 -5.39 13.58 3.46
CA GLY A 344 -6.42 13.23 2.50
C GLY A 344 -5.93 12.88 1.09
N LYS A 345 -4.66 13.13 0.76
CA LYS A 345 -4.11 12.74 -0.56
C LYS A 345 -4.09 11.21 -0.72
N PRO A 346 -4.37 10.68 -1.93
CA PRO A 346 -4.47 9.24 -2.15
C PRO A 346 -3.19 8.48 -1.81
N TYR A 347 -3.37 7.27 -1.29
CA TYR A 347 -2.31 6.28 -1.21
C TYR A 347 -2.15 5.61 -2.58
N VAL A 348 -0.93 5.59 -3.11
CA VAL A 348 -0.60 4.86 -4.33
C VAL A 348 0.75 4.18 -4.12
N TRP A 349 0.81 2.87 -4.40
CA TRP A 349 2.04 2.09 -4.22
C TRP A 349 3.18 2.68 -5.05
N SER A 350 4.37 2.81 -4.43
CA SER A 350 5.57 3.30 -5.08
C SER A 350 5.43 4.74 -5.61
N THR A 351 4.70 5.63 -4.94
CA THR A 351 4.69 7.07 -5.32
C THR A 351 5.32 7.95 -4.23
N GLU A 352 5.83 9.11 -4.63
CA GLU A 352 6.57 10.03 -3.76
C GLU A 352 6.08 11.48 -3.81
N GLY A 353 4.85 11.71 -4.30
CA GLY A 353 4.22 13.02 -4.34
C GLY A 353 4.37 13.81 -5.65
N PRO A 354 3.82 15.04 -5.70
CA PRO A 354 3.06 15.68 -4.61
C PRO A 354 1.59 15.21 -4.53
N ASP A 355 1.05 14.53 -5.54
CA ASP A 355 -0.40 14.29 -5.65
C ASP A 355 -0.86 12.99 -4.98
N SER A 356 0.04 12.04 -4.79
CA SER A 356 -0.22 10.77 -4.09
C SER A 356 1.06 10.25 -3.46
N PHE A 357 0.92 9.39 -2.45
CA PHE A 357 2.07 8.89 -1.68
C PHE A 357 1.93 7.41 -1.33
N ASP A 358 3.03 6.67 -1.30
CA ASP A 358 3.16 5.53 -0.38
C ASP A 358 3.70 6.00 0.98
N CYS A 359 3.83 5.09 1.96
CA CYS A 359 4.23 5.47 3.31
C CYS A 359 5.59 6.18 3.36
N SER A 360 6.57 5.65 2.63
CA SER A 360 7.95 6.11 2.59
C SER A 360 8.15 7.28 1.63
N GLY A 361 7.33 7.38 0.60
CA GLY A 361 7.27 8.49 -0.34
C GLY A 361 6.76 9.77 0.32
N LEU A 362 5.80 9.67 1.23
CA LEU A 362 5.37 10.79 2.07
C LEU A 362 6.53 11.32 2.92
N VAL A 363 7.25 10.43 3.61
CA VAL A 363 8.42 10.80 4.43
C VAL A 363 9.49 11.46 3.57
N TYR A 364 9.85 10.85 2.44
CA TYR A 364 10.82 11.39 1.50
C TYR A 364 10.44 12.80 1.03
N TYR A 365 9.19 13.00 0.62
CA TYR A 365 8.70 14.30 0.17
C TYR A 365 8.80 15.35 1.27
N CYS A 366 8.28 15.05 2.46
CA CYS A 366 8.27 16.01 3.57
C CYS A 366 9.69 16.40 4.00
N LEU A 367 10.62 15.45 4.07
CA LEU A 367 12.03 15.72 4.38
C LEU A 367 12.68 16.64 3.35
N ARG A 368 12.45 16.38 2.06
CA ARG A 368 12.98 17.19 0.96
C ARG A 368 12.44 18.62 0.97
N GLN A 369 11.16 18.82 1.30
CA GLN A 369 10.56 20.15 1.39
C GLN A 369 11.19 21.02 2.48
N VAL A 370 11.68 20.41 3.56
CA VAL A 370 12.38 21.13 4.65
C VAL A 370 13.90 21.09 4.51
N GLY A 371 14.40 20.77 3.31
CA GLY A 371 15.83 20.86 2.98
C GLY A 371 16.68 19.68 3.44
N VAL A 372 16.09 18.61 3.96
CA VAL A 372 16.82 17.38 4.30
C VAL A 372 17.10 16.60 3.02
N ASN A 373 18.36 16.55 2.60
CA ASN A 373 18.77 15.84 1.40
C ASN A 373 18.91 14.34 1.67
N VAL A 374 17.82 13.61 1.40
CA VAL A 374 17.79 12.15 1.44
C VAL A 374 17.49 11.59 0.04
N PRO A 375 18.12 10.48 -0.35
CA PRO A 375 17.65 9.70 -1.49
C PRO A 375 16.30 9.03 -1.21
N ARG A 376 15.65 8.54 -2.26
CA ARG A 376 14.43 7.75 -2.12
C ARG A 376 14.76 6.37 -1.53
N TYR A 377 14.27 6.12 -0.31
CA TYR A 377 14.39 4.85 0.40
C TYR A 377 13.02 4.27 0.74
N SER A 378 12.95 2.94 0.92
CA SER A 378 11.78 2.27 1.46
C SER A 378 11.65 2.55 2.96
N ALA A 379 10.54 2.13 3.59
CA ALA A 379 10.40 2.18 5.04
C ALA A 379 11.58 1.48 5.74
N ALA A 380 11.94 0.27 5.28
CA ALA A 380 13.12 -0.44 5.76
C ALA A 380 14.42 0.35 5.56
N GLY A 381 14.62 0.97 4.39
CA GLY A 381 15.82 1.77 4.11
C GLY A 381 15.96 2.98 5.02
N PHE A 382 14.87 3.74 5.22
CA PHE A 382 14.87 4.86 6.17
C PHE A 382 15.15 4.41 7.60
N SER A 383 14.66 3.24 8.00
CA SER A 383 14.94 2.67 9.33
C SER A 383 16.43 2.35 9.56
N GLN A 384 17.23 2.26 8.49
CA GLN A 384 18.66 1.92 8.51
C GLN A 384 19.58 3.14 8.44
N VAL A 385 19.05 4.37 8.39
CA VAL A 385 19.89 5.58 8.34
C VAL A 385 20.56 5.80 9.70
N GLU A 386 21.87 5.53 9.76
CA GLU A 386 22.65 5.54 11.01
C GLU A 386 22.99 6.95 11.52
N SER A 387 22.96 7.95 10.65
CA SER A 387 23.13 9.36 11.04
C SER A 387 21.98 9.92 11.87
N TRP A 388 20.87 9.17 12.00
CA TRP A 388 19.70 9.55 12.79
C TRP A 388 19.62 8.70 14.06
N GLU A 389 19.37 9.35 15.20
CA GLU A 389 19.28 8.67 16.50
C GLU A 389 18.21 7.56 16.43
N ARG A 390 18.61 6.35 16.84
CA ARG A 390 17.69 5.21 16.94
C ARG A 390 16.88 5.31 18.22
N ILE A 391 15.57 5.26 18.11
CA ILE A 391 14.65 5.22 19.24
C ILE A 391 14.11 3.80 19.39
N ASN A 392 14.47 3.10 20.47
CA ASN A 392 14.13 1.68 20.65
C ASN A 392 12.78 1.46 21.36
N SER A 393 12.23 2.49 22.00
CA SER A 393 11.00 2.40 22.77
C SER A 393 10.04 3.50 22.37
N LYS A 394 8.75 3.16 22.30
CA LYS A 394 7.68 4.13 22.07
C LYS A 394 7.73 5.30 23.08
N ASN A 395 8.10 5.03 24.33
CA ASN A 395 8.11 6.03 25.39
C ASN A 395 9.18 7.11 25.19
N ASP A 396 10.19 6.82 24.38
CA ASP A 396 11.28 7.75 24.07
C ASP A 396 11.02 8.54 22.77
N LEU A 397 9.90 8.27 22.10
CA LEU A 397 9.50 8.98 20.90
C LEU A 397 9.12 10.43 21.22
N LYS A 398 9.67 11.34 20.43
CA LYS A 398 9.33 12.76 20.40
C LYS A 398 8.59 13.08 19.11
N ARG A 399 7.73 14.09 19.17
CA ARG A 399 7.08 14.66 18.00
C ARG A 399 8.13 14.97 16.93
N GLY A 400 7.88 14.55 15.69
CA GLY A 400 8.82 14.65 14.57
C GLY A 400 9.64 13.38 14.31
N ASP A 401 9.73 12.46 15.27
CA ASP A 401 10.41 11.17 15.06
C ASP A 401 9.68 10.38 13.97
N LEU A 402 10.45 9.78 13.06
CA LEU A 402 9.92 8.77 12.14
C LEU A 402 9.65 7.49 12.94
N VAL A 403 8.53 6.84 12.68
CA VAL A 403 8.15 5.55 13.28
C VAL A 403 8.12 4.47 12.21
N PHE A 404 8.56 3.27 12.56
CA PHE A 404 8.66 2.14 11.65
C PHE A 404 7.94 0.93 12.21
N PHE A 405 7.14 0.30 11.36
CA PHE A 405 6.31 -0.84 11.72
C PHE A 405 6.67 -2.04 10.86
N ARG A 406 6.79 -3.20 11.51
CA ARG A 406 6.97 -4.50 10.84
C ARG A 406 5.63 -5.11 10.43
N ASN A 407 5.66 -6.03 9.48
CA ASN A 407 4.54 -6.93 9.21
C ASN A 407 4.68 -8.26 9.97
N ASP A 408 3.78 -9.20 9.69
CA ASP A 408 3.77 -10.55 10.28
C ASP A 408 5.02 -11.38 9.98
N SER A 409 5.78 -11.05 8.92
CA SER A 409 7.06 -11.70 8.61
C SER A 409 8.25 -11.09 9.36
N GLY A 410 8.03 -10.04 10.15
CA GLY A 410 9.09 -9.29 10.84
C GLY A 410 9.81 -8.24 9.96
N TYR A 411 9.41 -8.08 8.70
CA TYR A 411 9.99 -7.07 7.81
C TYR A 411 9.35 -5.69 8.07
N ILE A 412 10.18 -4.64 8.16
CA ILE A 412 9.72 -3.24 8.23
C ILE A 412 9.13 -2.84 6.88
N SER A 413 7.81 -2.82 6.80
CA SER A 413 7.05 -2.46 5.58
C SER A 413 6.35 -1.12 5.66
N HIS A 414 6.33 -0.45 6.81
CA HIS A 414 5.56 0.78 6.93
C HIS A 414 6.26 1.83 7.78
N THR A 415 6.00 3.09 7.46
CA THR A 415 6.54 4.23 8.19
C THR A 415 5.55 5.39 8.30
N GLY A 416 5.73 6.21 9.31
CA GLY A 416 4.97 7.44 9.54
C GLY A 416 5.76 8.44 10.37
N ILE A 417 5.12 9.57 10.66
CA ILE A 417 5.69 10.68 11.43
C ILE A 417 4.96 10.75 12.77
N TYR A 418 5.66 10.56 13.89
CA TYR A 418 5.07 10.66 15.21
C TYR A 418 4.70 12.10 15.53
N LEU A 419 3.45 12.33 15.95
CA LEU A 419 2.94 13.66 16.25
C LEU A 419 2.98 14.00 17.75
N GLY A 420 3.45 13.07 18.58
CA GLY A 420 3.20 13.11 20.02
C GLY A 420 1.78 12.63 20.36
N ASN A 421 1.45 12.64 21.66
CA ASN A 421 0.10 12.35 22.16
C ASN A 421 -0.51 11.05 21.61
N ASN A 422 0.30 9.99 21.45
CA ASN A 422 -0.14 8.72 20.87
C ASN A 422 -0.79 8.86 19.49
N LYS A 423 -0.22 9.69 18.61
CA LYS A 423 -0.69 9.87 17.23
C LYS A 423 0.48 9.84 16.25
N TYR A 424 0.21 9.39 15.03
CA TYR A 424 1.19 9.43 13.94
C TYR A 424 0.49 9.71 12.61
N LEU A 425 1.18 10.44 11.74
CA LEU A 425 0.74 10.82 10.39
C LEU A 425 1.42 9.89 9.39
N HIS A 426 0.65 9.28 8.50
CA HIS A 426 1.17 8.36 7.49
C HIS A 426 0.27 8.28 6.26
N ALA A 427 0.82 7.80 5.14
CA ALA A 427 0.02 7.36 4.01
C ALA A 427 -0.49 5.93 4.31
N SER A 428 -1.78 5.79 4.62
CA SER A 428 -2.40 4.53 5.02
C SER A 428 -2.81 3.72 3.79
N SER A 429 -2.31 2.49 3.70
CA SER A 429 -2.70 1.55 2.64
C SER A 429 -4.14 1.05 2.84
N SER A 430 -4.53 0.72 4.09
CA SER A 430 -5.86 0.20 4.42
C SER A 430 -6.97 1.27 4.37
N GLN A 431 -6.64 2.54 4.61
CA GLN A 431 -7.56 3.69 4.46
C GLN A 431 -7.41 4.40 3.11
N GLY A 432 -6.43 4.01 2.29
CA GLY A 432 -6.23 4.49 0.92
C GLY A 432 -5.82 5.96 0.78
N LYS A 433 -5.32 6.60 1.85
CA LYS A 433 -4.96 8.04 1.85
C LYS A 433 -4.03 8.42 3.00
N VAL A 434 -3.49 9.64 2.95
CA VAL A 434 -2.75 10.25 4.06
C VAL A 434 -3.70 10.60 5.21
N VAL A 435 -3.39 10.11 6.41
CA VAL A 435 -4.23 10.20 7.61
C VAL A 435 -3.40 10.43 8.87
N ILE A 436 -4.08 10.81 9.94
CA ILE A 436 -3.56 10.74 11.31
C ILE A 436 -4.26 9.60 12.02
N SER A 437 -3.48 8.63 12.49
CA SER A 437 -3.97 7.48 13.25
C SER A 437 -3.62 7.60 14.72
N ASN A 438 -4.47 7.05 15.59
CA ASN A 438 -4.14 6.89 17.00
C ASN A 438 -3.20 5.68 17.17
N TRP A 439 -2.39 5.73 18.22
CA TRP A 439 -1.55 4.61 18.61
C TRP A 439 -2.39 3.53 19.29
N GLY A 440 -2.96 2.64 18.48
CA GLY A 440 -3.79 1.51 18.92
C GLY A 440 -3.01 0.22 19.17
N SER A 441 -3.76 -0.87 19.31
CA SER A 441 -3.22 -2.23 19.52
C SER A 441 -2.30 -2.67 18.40
N TRP A 442 -2.66 -2.37 17.15
CA TRP A 442 -1.81 -2.66 15.99
C TRP A 442 -0.44 -1.99 16.12
N ALA A 443 -0.42 -0.67 16.36
CA ALA A 443 0.83 0.08 16.52
C ALA A 443 1.68 -0.42 17.71
N ASN A 444 1.05 -0.83 18.82
CA ASN A 444 1.78 -1.45 19.94
C ASN A 444 2.45 -2.78 19.57
N THR A 445 1.78 -3.60 18.75
CA THR A 445 2.29 -4.92 18.35
C THR A 445 3.41 -4.81 17.32
N TYR A 446 3.26 -3.91 16.35
CA TYR A 446 4.12 -3.86 15.17
C TYR A 446 5.17 -2.76 15.18
N PHE A 447 5.15 -1.83 16.14
CA PHE A 447 6.21 -0.82 16.26
C PHE A 447 7.55 -1.51 16.52
N GLU A 448 8.52 -1.21 15.66
CA GLU A 448 9.85 -1.83 15.69
C GLU A 448 10.90 -0.86 16.23
N LEU A 449 10.92 0.36 15.70
CA LEU A 449 11.85 1.41 16.10
C LEU A 449 11.38 2.79 15.61
N GLY A 450 11.97 3.84 16.16
CA GLY A 450 11.92 5.20 15.63
C GLY A 450 13.28 5.72 15.16
N ARG A 451 13.26 6.78 14.35
CA ARG A 451 14.43 7.57 13.96
C ARG A 451 14.18 9.05 14.21
N ARG A 452 15.06 9.69 14.96
CA ARG A 452 15.02 11.14 15.18
C ARG A 452 15.88 11.83 14.13
N VAL A 453 15.22 12.62 13.29
CA VAL A 453 15.86 13.34 12.17
C VAL A 453 16.34 14.73 12.60
N PHE A 454 15.66 15.34 13.56
CA PHE A 454 15.91 16.69 14.06
C PHE A 454 16.19 16.64 15.57
N ASP A 455 17.20 17.40 16.00
CA ASP A 455 17.60 17.49 17.41
C ASP A 455 16.65 18.34 18.26
#